data_AF-A0A921K685-F1
#
_entry.id   AF-A0A921K685-F1
#
_cell.length_a   1.000
_cell.length_b   1.000
_cell.length_c   1.000
_cell.angle_alpha   90.00
_cell.angle_beta   90.00
_cell.angle_gamma   90.00
#
_symmetry.space_group_name_H-M   'P 1'
#
loop_
_entity.id
_entity.type
_entity.pdbx_description
1 polymer ?
#
loop_
_entity_poly.entity_id
_entity_poly.type
_entity_poly.pdbx_seq_one_letter_code
_entity_poly.pdbx_strand_id
1 'polypeptide(L)'
;NKNYDSLADLINADSEDNSNLLSDTQTQPIADHIIDYSLGIHWFKVTSLPLANQILSDIDQGIAKGSSSGAQEVNRKLKKQGTNAPYAIIKAFNLSVITLGANIAGLLFIVNLIIIIVTIITMVSLLNDMKSRATIRMVIHDTMAAGMWAGFWLILISGLLALVPVIFNVDNIEFGFLLEIGSSVFLEYVIAGVIIYIICAIPWQITAAK
;
A
#
# COMPACT_ATOMS: atom_id res chain seq x y z
N ASN A 1 -7.63 16.40 8.30
CA ASN A 1 -8.55 16.86 9.36
C ASN A 1 -8.25 16.29 10.73
N LYS A 2 -8.64 15.06 11.11
CA LYS A 2 -8.39 14.54 12.48
C LYS A 2 -6.99 14.78 13.07
N ASN A 3 -5.93 14.51 12.31
CA ASN A 3 -4.55 14.75 12.75
C ASN A 3 -4.19 16.25 12.90
N TYR A 4 -4.81 17.10 12.09
CA TYR A 4 -4.66 18.55 12.18
C TYR A 4 -5.47 19.13 13.35
N ASP A 5 -6.64 18.58 13.65
CA ASP A 5 -7.41 18.95 14.84
C ASP A 5 -6.63 18.55 16.11
N SER A 6 -6.02 17.36 16.11
CA SER A 6 -5.09 16.94 17.17
C SER A 6 -3.86 17.85 17.30
N LEU A 7 -3.41 18.46 16.20
CA LEU A 7 -2.34 19.46 16.22
C LEU A 7 -2.80 20.75 16.89
N ALA A 8 -4.02 21.20 16.60
CA ALA A 8 -4.62 22.38 17.22
C ALA A 8 -4.68 22.22 18.74
N ASP A 9 -5.18 21.08 19.22
CA ASP A 9 -5.21 20.73 20.64
C ASP A 9 -3.80 20.72 21.25
N LEU A 10 -2.83 20.08 20.57
CA LEU A 10 -1.46 19.95 21.05
C LEU A 10 -0.75 21.31 21.24
N ILE A 11 -1.08 22.30 20.41
CA ILE A 11 -0.52 23.66 20.50
C ILE A 11 -1.45 24.65 21.21
N ASN A 12 -2.53 24.15 21.83
CA ASN A 12 -3.58 24.89 22.51
C ASN A 12 -4.26 25.95 21.62
N ALA A 13 -4.37 25.75 20.31
CA ALA A 13 -5.15 26.63 19.44
C ALA A 13 -6.65 26.33 19.66
N ASP A 14 -7.44 27.33 20.05
CA ASP A 14 -8.89 27.15 20.29
C ASP A 14 -9.58 26.66 19.02
N SER A 15 -10.15 25.45 19.08
CA SER A 15 -11.09 24.92 18.11
C SER A 15 -12.50 25.28 18.56
N GLU A 16 -12.95 26.50 18.24
CA GLU A 16 -14.30 26.96 18.65
C GLU A 16 -15.44 26.18 17.98
N ASP A 17 -15.17 25.38 16.95
CA ASP A 17 -16.19 24.63 16.21
C ASP A 17 -15.83 23.14 16.02
N ASN A 18 -16.83 22.27 16.17
CA ASN A 18 -16.81 20.83 15.82
C ASN A 18 -16.66 20.55 14.30
N SER A 19 -16.20 21.53 13.54
CA SER A 19 -16.02 21.45 12.08
C SER A 19 -14.54 21.27 11.73
N ASN A 20 -14.28 20.58 10.61
CA ASN A 20 -12.93 20.43 10.07
C ASN A 20 -12.23 21.80 9.93
N LEU A 21 -11.05 21.93 10.53
CA LEU A 21 -10.28 23.18 10.48
C LEU A 21 -9.72 23.46 9.08
N LEU A 22 -9.43 22.40 8.31
CA LEU A 22 -8.99 22.47 6.92
C LEU A 22 -10.09 22.00 5.97
N SER A 23 -10.20 22.68 4.82
CA SER A 23 -10.98 22.17 3.69
C SER A 23 -10.31 20.97 3.02
N ASP A 24 -11.05 20.26 2.17
CA ASP A 24 -10.52 19.10 1.43
C ASP A 24 -9.34 19.51 0.53
N THR A 25 -9.44 20.65 -0.15
CA THR A 25 -8.37 21.18 -1.02
C THR A 25 -7.09 21.50 -0.25
N GLN A 26 -7.20 21.87 1.02
CA GLN A 26 -6.05 22.10 1.91
C GLN A 26 -5.51 20.80 2.52
N THR A 27 -6.36 19.80 2.70
CA THR A 27 -5.98 18.49 3.25
C THR A 27 -5.31 17.60 2.21
N GLN A 28 -5.68 17.74 0.95
CA GLN A 28 -5.21 16.90 -0.14
C GLN A 28 -3.67 16.90 -0.34
N PRO A 29 -2.96 18.03 -0.43
CA PRO A 29 -1.49 18.01 -0.57
C PRO A 29 -0.79 17.35 0.63
N ILE A 30 -1.31 17.56 1.85
CA ILE A 30 -0.81 16.93 3.07
C ILE A 30 -1.00 15.41 2.99
N ALA A 31 -2.17 14.97 2.54
CA ALA A 31 -2.47 13.55 2.37
C ALA A 31 -1.57 12.93 1.29
N ASP A 32 -1.35 13.61 0.17
CA ASP A 32 -0.49 13.16 -0.92
C ASP A 32 0.96 12.97 -0.45
N HIS A 33 1.50 13.89 0.35
CA HIS A 33 2.83 13.71 0.95
C HIS A 33 2.90 12.54 1.92
N ILE A 34 1.86 12.30 2.72
CA ILE A 34 1.82 11.13 3.61
C ILE A 34 1.75 9.83 2.79
N ILE A 35 0.94 9.81 1.73
CA ILE A 35 0.80 8.65 0.83
C ILE A 35 2.13 8.36 0.13
N ASP A 36 2.76 9.36 -0.49
CA ASP A 36 4.05 9.21 -1.16
C ASP A 36 5.16 8.79 -0.20
N TYR A 37 5.17 9.34 1.02
CA TYR A 37 6.13 8.94 2.04
C TYR A 37 5.91 7.50 2.55
N SER A 38 4.69 6.98 2.48
CA SER A 38 4.33 5.66 2.99
C SER A 38 4.43 4.55 1.95
N LEU A 39 4.00 4.84 0.72
CA LEU A 39 3.78 3.88 -0.37
C LEU A 39 4.67 4.16 -1.60
N GLY A 40 5.41 5.26 -1.62
CA GLY A 40 6.30 5.60 -2.72
C GLY A 40 7.51 4.66 -2.83
N ILE A 41 8.28 4.82 -3.91
CA ILE A 41 9.53 4.07 -4.09
C ILE A 41 10.61 4.73 -3.24
N HIS A 42 10.85 4.19 -2.05
CA HIS A 42 11.85 4.73 -1.15
C HIS A 42 12.56 3.65 -0.33
N TRP A 43 13.84 3.92 -0.03
CA TRP A 43 14.63 3.17 0.94
C TRP A 43 14.18 3.44 2.37
N PHE A 44 14.69 2.62 3.30
CA PHE A 44 14.44 2.75 4.73
C PHE A 44 14.59 4.20 5.22
N LYS A 45 13.55 4.68 5.88
CA LYS A 45 13.45 6.00 6.47
C LYS A 45 13.90 5.94 7.92
N VAL A 46 14.91 6.73 8.26
CA VAL A 46 15.44 6.82 9.63
C VAL A 46 14.73 7.92 10.43
N THR A 47 14.07 8.86 9.75
CA THR A 47 13.42 10.01 10.37
C THR A 47 12.20 10.48 9.59
N SER A 48 11.20 10.97 10.33
CA SER A 48 9.99 11.63 9.81
C SER A 48 10.14 13.13 9.61
N LEU A 49 11.29 13.72 9.96
CA LEU A 49 11.52 15.16 9.89
C LEU A 49 11.34 15.75 8.48
N PRO A 50 11.80 15.10 7.38
CA PRO A 50 11.52 15.59 6.03
C PRO A 50 10.03 15.69 5.72
N LEU A 51 9.25 14.66 6.09
CA LEU A 51 7.79 14.67 5.92
C LEU A 51 7.13 15.75 6.78
N ALA A 52 7.58 15.90 8.02
CA ALA A 52 7.06 16.94 8.92
C ALA A 52 7.27 18.35 8.35
N ASN A 53 8.42 18.60 7.70
CA ASN A 53 8.72 19.87 7.05
C ASN A 53 7.86 20.11 5.80
N GLN A 54 7.58 19.04 5.02
CA GLN A 54 6.67 19.13 3.88
C GLN A 54 5.24 19.48 4.34
N ILE A 55 4.71 18.75 5.34
CA ILE A 55 3.40 19.04 5.93
C ILE A 55 3.36 20.46 6.51
N LEU A 56 4.41 20.90 7.19
CA LEU A 56 4.48 22.27 7.73
C LEU A 56 4.45 23.31 6.61
N SER A 57 5.15 23.06 5.50
CA SER A 57 5.15 23.94 4.32
C SER A 57 3.76 24.00 3.67
N ASP A 58 3.07 22.87 3.54
CA ASP A 58 1.70 22.84 3.00
C ASP A 58 0.71 23.58 3.88
N ILE A 59 0.84 23.44 5.21
CA ILE A 59 0.04 24.20 6.17
C ILE A 59 0.30 25.70 6.01
N ASP A 60 1.57 26.11 5.86
CA ASP A 60 1.90 27.53 5.73
C ASP A 60 1.38 28.14 4.41
N GLN A 61 1.53 27.40 3.31
CA GLN A 61 1.11 27.85 1.98
C GLN A 61 -0.41 27.73 1.77
N GLY A 62 -1.03 26.72 2.36
CA GLY A 62 -2.46 26.41 2.20
C GLY A 62 -3.38 27.31 3.01
N ILE A 63 -2.88 27.97 4.07
CA ILE A 63 -3.70 28.80 4.96
C ILE A 63 -3.67 30.27 4.49
N ALA A 64 -4.54 30.58 3.53
CA ALA A 64 -4.82 31.94 3.05
C ALA A 64 -5.93 32.65 3.88
N LYS A 65 -6.15 33.95 3.63
CA LYS A 65 -7.15 34.81 4.31
C LYS A 65 -8.61 34.29 4.29
N GLY A 66 -8.93 33.28 3.47
CA GLY A 66 -10.24 32.61 3.42
C GLY A 66 -10.33 31.32 4.26
N SER A 67 -9.28 30.94 4.99
CA SER A 67 -9.28 29.76 5.87
C SER A 67 -10.00 30.06 7.18
N SER A 68 -10.44 29.00 7.88
CA SER A 68 -11.06 29.13 9.21
C SER A 68 -10.17 29.92 10.18
N SER A 69 -10.79 30.66 11.11
CA SER A 69 -10.08 31.38 12.19
C SER A 69 -9.18 30.43 13.00
N GLY A 70 -9.66 29.21 13.27
CA GLY A 70 -8.90 28.16 13.94
C GLY A 70 -7.64 27.73 13.16
N ALA A 71 -7.75 27.50 11.84
CA ALA A 71 -6.57 27.17 11.03
C ALA A 71 -5.54 28.32 10.98
N GLN A 72 -6.01 29.57 10.90
CA GLN A 72 -5.12 30.73 10.95
C GLN A 72 -4.37 30.83 12.30
N GLU A 73 -5.05 30.54 13.41
CA GLU A 73 -4.44 30.53 14.74
C GLU A 73 -3.43 29.38 14.89
N VAL A 74 -3.74 28.19 14.37
CA VAL A 74 -2.80 27.06 14.32
C VAL A 74 -1.54 27.45 13.55
N ASN A 75 -1.66 28.04 12.35
CA ASN A 75 -0.49 28.48 11.57
C ASN A 75 0.33 29.53 12.32
N ARG A 76 -0.33 30.50 12.96
CA ARG A 76 0.35 31.53 13.77
C ARG A 76 1.15 30.93 14.93
N LYS A 77 0.58 29.95 15.64
CA LYS A 77 1.26 29.26 16.74
C LYS A 77 2.41 28.37 16.27
N LEU A 78 2.25 27.68 15.16
CA LEU A 78 3.33 26.93 14.53
C LEU A 78 4.50 27.84 14.16
N LYS A 79 4.24 29.01 13.54
CA LYS A 79 5.28 30.00 13.24
C LYS A 79 6.02 30.48 14.48
N LYS A 80 5.32 30.66 15.61
CA LYS A 80 5.94 31.03 16.90
C LYS A 80 6.84 29.93 17.48
N GLN A 81 6.58 28.65 17.18
CA GLN A 81 7.44 27.55 17.61
C GLN A 81 8.77 27.50 16.86
N GLY A 82 8.88 28.16 15.69
CA GLY A 82 10.12 28.23 14.92
C GLY A 82 10.68 26.84 14.61
N THR A 83 11.89 26.57 15.09
CA THR A 83 12.60 25.30 14.88
C THR A 83 11.92 24.08 15.51
N ASN A 84 11.00 24.28 16.47
CA ASN A 84 10.28 23.19 17.12
C ASN A 84 8.99 22.78 16.39
N ALA A 85 8.51 23.59 15.43
CA ALA A 85 7.25 23.34 14.74
C ALA A 85 7.18 21.97 14.05
N PRO A 86 8.24 21.47 13.37
CA PRO A 86 8.20 20.14 12.77
C PRO A 86 8.00 19.00 13.79
N TYR A 87 8.48 19.16 15.03
CA TYR A 87 8.29 18.14 16.07
C TYR A 87 6.86 18.10 16.61
N ALA A 88 6.16 19.24 16.62
CA ALA A 88 4.72 19.28 16.89
C ALA A 88 3.93 18.54 15.79
N ILE A 89 4.31 18.72 14.52
CA ILE A 89 3.74 17.96 13.39
C ILE A 89 4.00 16.45 13.56
N ILE A 90 5.24 16.04 13.85
CA ILE A 90 5.60 14.63 14.06
C ILE A 90 4.68 13.98 15.10
N LYS A 91 4.46 14.66 16.22
CA LYS A 91 3.64 14.15 17.31
C LYS A 91 2.16 14.11 16.95
N ALA A 92 1.61 15.21 16.43
CA ALA A 92 0.18 15.32 16.14
C ALA A 92 -0.28 14.40 14.99
N PHE A 93 0.56 14.23 13.97
CA PHE A 93 0.27 13.36 12.82
C PHE A 93 0.74 11.92 13.03
N ASN A 94 1.28 11.60 14.21
CA ASN A 94 1.84 10.30 14.55
C ASN A 94 2.80 9.78 13.46
N LEU A 95 3.70 10.66 13.00
CA LEU A 95 4.58 10.34 11.87
C LEU A 95 5.53 9.19 12.18
N SER A 96 5.79 8.87 13.45
CA SER A 96 6.54 7.68 13.85
C SER A 96 5.87 6.37 13.41
N VAL A 97 4.54 6.27 13.56
CA VAL A 97 3.79 5.10 13.07
C VAL A 97 3.79 5.06 11.54
N ILE A 98 3.66 6.20 10.89
CA ILE A 98 3.72 6.32 9.43
C ILE A 98 5.10 5.88 8.91
N THR A 99 6.19 6.35 9.51
CA THR A 99 7.56 5.92 9.17
C THR A 99 7.77 4.43 9.42
N LEU A 100 7.23 3.87 10.50
CA LEU A 100 7.31 2.43 10.75
C LEU A 100 6.57 1.65 9.66
N GLY A 101 5.34 2.06 9.31
CA GLY A 101 4.56 1.47 8.23
C GLY A 101 5.30 1.52 6.88
N ALA A 102 5.88 2.67 6.53
CA ALA A 102 6.68 2.85 5.32
C ALA A 102 7.89 1.89 5.28
N ASN A 103 8.59 1.72 6.41
CA ASN A 103 9.73 0.81 6.51
C ASN A 103 9.31 -0.66 6.41
N ILE A 104 8.17 -1.05 6.99
CA ILE A 104 7.61 -2.41 6.84
C ILE A 104 7.26 -2.66 5.37
N ALA A 105 6.58 -1.72 4.72
CA ALA A 105 6.25 -1.83 3.30
C ALA A 105 7.51 -1.96 2.43
N GLY A 106 8.54 -1.14 2.68
CA GLY A 106 9.83 -1.22 2.01
C GLY A 106 10.54 -2.57 2.22
N LEU A 107 10.51 -3.11 3.45
CA LEU A 107 11.07 -4.44 3.75
C LEU A 107 10.33 -5.55 2.99
N LEU A 108 9.00 -5.53 3.00
CA LEU A 108 8.18 -6.49 2.26
C LEU A 108 8.44 -6.42 0.75
N PHE A 109 8.63 -5.21 0.21
CA PHE A 109 8.99 -5.03 -1.19
C PHE A 109 10.35 -5.67 -1.52
N ILE A 110 11.39 -5.42 -0.71
CA ILE A 110 12.73 -6.00 -0.90
C ILE A 110 12.67 -7.53 -0.79
N VAL A 111 11.98 -8.06 0.23
CA VAL A 111 11.84 -9.51 0.42
C VAL A 111 11.14 -10.15 -0.78
N ASN A 112 10.04 -9.55 -1.26
CA ASN A 112 9.35 -10.04 -2.45
C ASN A 112 10.23 -10.00 -3.70
N LEU A 113 11.03 -8.95 -3.88
CA LEU A 113 11.99 -8.87 -4.99
C LEU A 113 13.02 -10.01 -4.93
N ILE A 114 13.57 -10.30 -3.74
CA ILE A 114 14.49 -11.42 -3.53
C ILE A 114 13.81 -12.75 -3.87
N ILE A 115 12.59 -12.98 -3.38
CA ILE A 115 11.82 -14.19 -3.66
C ILE A 115 11.62 -14.36 -5.17
N ILE A 116 11.25 -13.30 -5.89
CA ILE A 116 11.09 -13.32 -7.35
C ILE A 116 12.40 -13.71 -8.04
N ILE A 117 13.52 -13.08 -7.68
CA ILE A 117 14.83 -13.35 -8.26
C ILE A 117 15.25 -14.82 -8.01
N VAL A 118 15.15 -15.28 -6.77
CA VAL A 118 15.50 -16.66 -6.41
C VAL A 118 14.62 -17.65 -7.16
N THR A 119 13.30 -17.39 -7.24
CA THR A 119 12.36 -18.25 -7.98
C THR A 119 12.71 -18.33 -9.46
N ILE A 120 13.08 -17.22 -10.10
CA ILE A 120 13.52 -17.21 -11.51
C ILE A 120 14.80 -18.04 -11.68
N ILE A 121 15.80 -17.85 -10.81
CA ILE A 121 17.06 -18.61 -10.85
C ILE A 121 16.78 -20.11 -10.69
N THR A 122 15.97 -20.49 -9.69
CA THR A 122 15.59 -21.88 -9.45
C THR A 122 14.82 -22.46 -10.63
N MET A 123 13.87 -21.72 -11.20
CA MET A 123 13.12 -22.14 -12.39
C MET A 123 14.04 -22.40 -13.58
N VAL A 124 14.97 -21.49 -13.88
CA VAL A 124 15.94 -21.65 -14.98
C VAL A 124 16.86 -22.86 -14.72
N SER A 125 17.33 -23.03 -13.49
CA SER A 125 18.17 -24.16 -13.09
C SER A 125 17.45 -25.50 -13.31
N LEU A 126 16.21 -25.62 -12.85
CA LEU A 126 15.38 -26.81 -13.03
C LEU A 126 15.09 -27.09 -14.50
N LEU A 127 14.72 -26.08 -15.29
CA LEU A 127 14.48 -26.23 -16.72
C LEU A 127 15.73 -26.71 -17.48
N ASN A 128 16.91 -26.23 -17.10
CA ASN A 128 18.17 -26.66 -17.71
C ASN A 128 18.51 -28.11 -17.35
N ASP A 129 18.33 -28.53 -16.09
CA ASP A 129 18.54 -29.92 -15.69
C ASP A 129 17.57 -30.87 -16.40
N MET A 130 16.28 -30.50 -16.47
CA MET A 130 15.26 -31.26 -17.20
C MET A 130 15.59 -31.39 -18.69
N LYS A 131 16.00 -30.31 -19.37
CA LYS A 131 16.39 -30.37 -20.79
C LYS A 131 17.58 -31.30 -21.05
N SER A 132 18.46 -31.48 -20.06
CA SER A 132 19.63 -32.36 -20.19
C SER A 132 19.29 -33.85 -20.05
N ARG A 133 18.14 -34.18 -19.45
CA ARG A 133 17.75 -35.56 -19.08
C ARG A 133 16.45 -36.03 -19.74
N ALA A 134 15.61 -35.09 -20.19
CA ALA A 134 14.27 -35.37 -20.69
C ALA A 134 14.09 -34.85 -22.12
N THR A 135 13.11 -35.43 -22.81
CA THR A 135 12.70 -34.93 -24.13
C THR A 135 12.03 -33.56 -23.98
N ILE A 136 12.13 -32.72 -25.01
CA ILE A 136 11.45 -31.41 -25.06
C ILE A 136 9.95 -31.55 -24.73
N ARG A 137 9.32 -32.65 -25.15
CA ARG A 137 7.93 -32.95 -24.85
C ARG A 137 7.67 -33.08 -23.34
N MET A 138 8.49 -33.85 -22.62
CA MET A 138 8.36 -33.98 -21.16
C MET A 138 8.61 -32.63 -20.47
N VAL A 139 9.59 -31.85 -20.93
CA VAL A 139 9.84 -30.51 -20.39
C VAL A 139 8.61 -29.61 -20.54
N ILE A 140 7.96 -29.60 -21.71
CA ILE A 140 6.74 -28.84 -21.93
C ILE A 140 5.61 -29.37 -21.04
N HIS A 141 5.42 -30.69 -20.97
CA HIS A 141 4.37 -31.29 -20.15
C HIS A 141 4.49 -30.87 -18.68
N ASP A 142 5.66 -31.03 -18.07
CA ASP A 142 5.86 -30.74 -16.65
C ASP A 142 5.80 -29.23 -16.35
N THR A 143 6.32 -28.39 -17.26
CA THR A 143 6.23 -26.92 -17.11
C THR A 143 4.78 -26.46 -17.14
N MET A 144 3.97 -27.05 -18.03
CA MET A 144 2.55 -26.70 -18.15
C MET A 144 1.74 -27.25 -16.97
N ALA A 145 2.08 -28.42 -16.44
CA ALA A 145 1.52 -28.93 -15.19
C ALA A 145 1.79 -27.96 -14.02
N ALA A 146 3.03 -27.48 -13.90
CA ALA A 146 3.40 -26.49 -12.89
C ALA A 146 2.64 -25.16 -13.06
N GLY A 147 2.47 -24.70 -14.30
CA GLY A 147 1.65 -23.51 -14.61
C GLY A 147 0.18 -23.68 -14.23
N MET A 148 -0.41 -24.86 -14.46
CA MET A 148 -1.78 -25.18 -14.00
C MET A 148 -1.87 -25.11 -12.47
N TRP A 149 -0.90 -25.69 -11.75
CA TRP A 149 -0.87 -25.61 -10.29
C TRP A 149 -0.70 -24.17 -9.78
N ALA A 150 0.14 -23.36 -10.42
CA ALA A 150 0.28 -21.94 -10.10
C ALA A 150 -1.05 -21.19 -10.28
N GLY A 151 -1.73 -21.41 -11.42
CA GLY A 151 -3.06 -20.84 -11.67
C GLY A 151 -4.10 -21.29 -10.64
N PHE A 152 -4.11 -22.57 -10.29
CA PHE A 152 -5.00 -23.13 -9.26
C PHE A 152 -4.81 -22.47 -7.89
N TRP A 153 -3.56 -22.34 -7.41
CA TRP A 153 -3.29 -21.70 -6.12
C TRP A 153 -3.68 -20.23 -6.11
N LEU A 154 -3.48 -19.54 -7.24
CA LEU A 154 -3.87 -18.14 -7.39
C LEU A 154 -5.39 -17.98 -7.33
N ILE A 155 -6.16 -18.86 -8.00
CA ILE A 155 -7.62 -18.93 -7.90
C ILE A 155 -8.05 -19.17 -6.45
N LEU A 156 -7.46 -20.18 -5.79
CA LEU A 156 -7.89 -20.59 -4.46
C LEU A 156 -7.63 -19.50 -3.41
N ILE A 157 -6.40 -18.98 -3.35
CA ILE A 157 -6.02 -17.98 -2.36
C ILE A 157 -6.80 -16.68 -2.60
N SER A 158 -6.83 -16.20 -3.85
CA SER A 158 -7.52 -14.95 -4.16
C SER A 158 -9.03 -15.09 -4.01
N GLY A 159 -9.60 -16.25 -4.34
CA GLY A 159 -11.01 -16.55 -4.14
C GLY A 159 -11.40 -16.52 -2.65
N LEU A 160 -10.57 -17.10 -1.78
CA LEU A 160 -10.78 -17.02 -0.33
C LEU A 160 -10.73 -15.57 0.18
N LEU A 161 -9.78 -14.77 -0.31
CA LEU A 161 -9.63 -13.37 0.08
C LEU A 161 -10.78 -12.48 -0.45
N ALA A 162 -11.28 -12.76 -1.66
CA ALA A 162 -12.43 -12.06 -2.23
C ALA A 162 -13.76 -12.37 -1.50
N LEU A 163 -13.81 -13.44 -0.70
CA LEU A 163 -14.99 -13.75 0.11
C LEU A 163 -14.99 -13.05 1.47
N VAL A 164 -13.88 -12.41 1.86
CA VAL A 164 -13.74 -11.76 3.18
C VAL A 164 -14.89 -10.76 3.44
N PRO A 165 -15.23 -9.81 2.55
CA PRO A 165 -16.31 -8.86 2.83
C PRO A 165 -17.71 -9.48 2.86
N VAL A 166 -17.89 -10.67 2.26
CA VAL A 166 -19.18 -11.38 2.32
C VAL A 166 -19.37 -12.04 3.69
N ILE A 167 -18.27 -12.47 4.32
CA ILE A 167 -18.28 -13.17 5.61
C ILE A 167 -18.29 -12.16 6.77
N PHE A 168 -17.61 -11.03 6.63
CA PHE A 168 -17.55 -9.99 7.64
C PHE A 168 -18.52 -8.85 7.32
N ASN A 169 -19.29 -8.39 8.30
CA ASN A 169 -20.14 -7.21 8.14
C ASN A 169 -19.26 -5.95 8.04
N VAL A 170 -18.83 -5.65 6.82
CA VAL A 170 -17.89 -4.56 6.50
C VAL A 170 -18.46 -3.19 6.85
N ASP A 171 -19.78 -2.99 6.79
CA ASP A 171 -20.42 -1.70 7.13
C ASP A 171 -20.18 -1.26 8.58
N ASN A 172 -19.86 -2.21 9.47
CA ASN A 172 -19.63 -1.96 10.90
C ASN A 172 -18.14 -1.93 11.30
N ILE A 173 -17.21 -2.00 10.34
CA ILE A 173 -15.77 -2.02 10.59
C ILE A 173 -15.16 -0.72 10.07
N GLU A 174 -14.32 -0.06 10.87
CA GLU A 174 -13.68 1.24 10.54
C GLU A 174 -12.84 1.19 9.24
N PHE A 175 -12.43 0.00 8.80
CA PHE A 175 -11.74 -0.28 7.54
C PHE A 175 -12.58 -1.10 6.53
N GLY A 176 -13.89 -1.19 6.71
CA GLY A 176 -14.79 -2.00 5.89
C GLY A 176 -14.74 -1.68 4.39
N PHE A 177 -14.75 -0.38 4.07
CA PHE A 177 -14.60 0.10 2.70
C PHE A 177 -13.27 -0.33 2.06
N LEU A 178 -12.19 -0.37 2.85
CA LEU A 178 -10.88 -0.83 2.38
C LEU A 178 -10.88 -2.34 2.09
N LEU A 179 -11.58 -3.12 2.92
CA LEU A 179 -11.78 -4.56 2.69
C LEU A 179 -12.62 -4.83 1.44
N GLU A 180 -13.66 -4.04 1.20
CA GLU A 180 -14.51 -4.14 0.01
C GLU A 180 -13.70 -3.85 -1.27
N ILE A 181 -12.93 -2.75 -1.29
CA ILE A 181 -12.04 -2.45 -2.43
C ILE A 181 -11.00 -3.56 -2.62
N GLY A 182 -10.36 -4.01 -1.54
CA GLY A 182 -9.36 -5.08 -1.60
C GLY A 182 -9.93 -6.38 -2.19
N SER A 183 -11.17 -6.71 -1.82
CA SER A 183 -11.89 -7.86 -2.37
C SER A 183 -12.15 -7.78 -3.86
N SER A 184 -12.49 -6.60 -4.39
CA SER A 184 -12.63 -6.40 -5.84
C SER A 184 -11.31 -6.72 -6.56
N VAL A 185 -10.19 -6.29 -6.01
CA VAL A 185 -8.85 -6.58 -6.57
C VAL A 185 -8.55 -8.09 -6.52
N PHE A 186 -8.92 -8.77 -5.43
CA PHE A 186 -8.73 -10.24 -5.35
C PHE A 186 -9.56 -11.01 -6.39
N LEU A 187 -10.74 -10.51 -6.77
CA LEU A 187 -11.54 -11.12 -7.83
C LEU A 187 -10.84 -11.02 -9.20
N GLU A 188 -10.16 -9.91 -9.50
CA GLU A 188 -9.36 -9.79 -10.72
C GLU A 188 -8.23 -10.82 -10.76
N TYR A 189 -7.59 -11.09 -9.62
CA TYR A 189 -6.60 -12.14 -9.52
C TYR A 189 -7.21 -13.53 -9.76
N VAL A 190 -8.41 -13.84 -9.25
CA VAL A 190 -9.10 -15.10 -9.60
C VAL A 190 -9.20 -15.28 -11.12
N ILE A 191 -9.60 -14.23 -11.85
CA ILE A 191 -9.70 -14.26 -13.31
C ILE A 191 -8.33 -14.54 -13.95
N ALA A 192 -7.27 -13.85 -13.49
CA ALA A 192 -5.92 -14.09 -13.96
C ALA A 192 -5.47 -15.55 -13.75
N GLY A 193 -5.80 -16.13 -12.59
CA GLY A 193 -5.51 -17.53 -12.28
C GLY A 193 -6.22 -18.51 -13.20
N VAL A 194 -7.49 -18.25 -13.55
CA VAL A 194 -8.25 -19.05 -14.53
C VAL A 194 -7.60 -18.99 -15.91
N ILE A 195 -7.19 -17.80 -16.35
CA ILE A 195 -6.51 -17.62 -17.64
C ILE A 195 -5.22 -18.43 -17.69
N ILE A 196 -4.37 -18.31 -16.66
CA ILE A 196 -3.11 -19.07 -16.55
C ILE A 196 -3.39 -20.57 -16.61
N TYR A 197 -4.38 -21.05 -15.84
CA TYR A 197 -4.75 -22.46 -15.81
C TYR A 197 -5.14 -22.97 -17.21
N ILE A 198 -6.03 -22.25 -17.91
CA ILE A 198 -6.53 -22.66 -19.23
C ILE A 198 -5.40 -22.68 -20.27
N ILE A 199 -4.57 -21.63 -20.30
CA ILE A 199 -3.46 -21.52 -21.25
C ILE A 199 -2.45 -22.66 -21.03
N CYS A 200 -2.20 -23.06 -19.79
CA CYS A 200 -1.31 -24.18 -19.47
C CYS A 200 -1.98 -25.55 -19.72
N ALA A 201 -3.28 -25.69 -19.50
CA ALA A 201 -3.99 -26.96 -19.67
C ALA A 201 -4.00 -27.43 -21.14
N ILE A 202 -4.08 -26.51 -22.10
CA ILE A 202 -4.14 -26.87 -23.53
C ILE A 202 -2.86 -27.59 -24.00
N PRO A 203 -1.64 -27.01 -23.86
CA PRO A 203 -0.41 -27.72 -24.23
C PRO A 203 -0.15 -28.96 -23.36
N TRP A 204 -0.55 -28.95 -22.08
CA TRP A 204 -0.44 -30.11 -21.20
C TRP A 204 -1.21 -31.32 -21.76
N GLN A 205 -2.47 -31.13 -22.15
CA GLN A 205 -3.29 -32.20 -22.74
C GLN A 205 -2.72 -32.69 -24.08
N ILE A 206 -2.26 -31.78 -24.94
CA ILE A 206 -1.65 -32.13 -26.24
C ILE A 206 -0.40 -33.01 -26.02
N THR A 207 0.41 -32.68 -25.02
CA THR A 207 1.61 -33.45 -24.69
C THR A 207 1.32 -34.72 -23.90
N ALA A 208 0.10 -34.94 -23.39
CA ALA A 208 -0.32 -36.18 -22.74
C ALA A 208 -0.88 -37.22 -23.73
N ALA A 209 -1.57 -36.78 -24.78
CA ALA A 209 -2.35 -37.65 -25.67
C ALA A 209 -1.56 -38.34 -26.81
N LYS A 210 -0.25 -38.13 -26.93
CA LYS A 210 0.62 -38.74 -27.97
C LYS A 210 1.67 -39.67 -27.36
#